data_AF-A0A833CBT6-F1
#
_entry.id   AF-A0A833CBT6-F1
#
_cell.length_a   1.000
_cell.length_b   1.000
_cell.length_c   1.000
_cell.angle_alpha   90.00
_cell.angle_beta   90.00
_cell.angle_gamma   90.00
#
_symmetry.space_group_name_H-M   'P 1'
#
loop_
_entity.id
_entity.type
_entity.pdbx_description
1 polymer ?
#
loop_
_entity_poly.entity_id
_entity_poly.type
_entity_poly.pdbx_seq_one_letter_code
_entity_poly.pdbx_strand_id
1 'polypeptide(L)'
;MLRNLGKVLGVTAILVVFAALVFYFTAPVYTLRGVPVLNYHQVNDEKFSPLTMKTSDFRSQMAYLQEQGYHAITMEELYGYLQNNLPLPSKPIVITFDDGYVDNYTEAMPILKEYGMKATLFMIGDSIGAPGFLSAEQLKEMEASHVFEIESHTYSHKDLTKMSANTVATEFSKSKDILEATLGHPVQYIAYPCGFTNPQVDALAQAAGYRLAFTVDTGNARTGENRFNLNRIPVFEGDNPLLSMQLRLHYVEIIGGLWSLRDFLLAHNHPTLASIVPLF
;
A
#
# COMPACT_ATOMS: atom_id res chain seq x y z
N MET A 1 -38.81 -3.09 32.12
CA MET A 1 -37.40 -2.73 31.87
C MET A 1 -36.71 -3.71 30.90
N LEU A 2 -36.66 -5.02 31.20
CA LEU A 2 -35.99 -6.04 30.37
C LEU A 2 -36.52 -6.17 28.92
N ARG A 3 -37.83 -6.02 28.72
CA ARG A 3 -38.47 -6.11 27.39
C ARG A 3 -38.14 -4.93 26.46
N ASN A 4 -37.81 -3.77 27.02
CA ASN A 4 -37.33 -2.61 26.26
C ASN A 4 -35.83 -2.74 25.96
N LEU A 5 -35.05 -3.31 26.89
CA LEU A 5 -33.63 -3.59 26.66
C LEU A 5 -33.42 -4.59 25.52
N GLY A 6 -34.21 -5.67 25.46
CA GLY A 6 -34.14 -6.63 24.34
C GLY A 6 -34.50 -6.04 22.97
N LYS A 7 -35.46 -5.11 22.92
CA LYS A 7 -35.81 -4.38 21.69
C LYS A 7 -34.69 -3.43 21.26
N VAL A 8 -34.11 -2.69 22.21
CA VAL A 8 -32.99 -1.78 21.92
C VAL A 8 -31.78 -2.56 21.43
N LEU A 9 -31.40 -3.66 22.09
CA LEU A 9 -30.32 -4.53 21.64
C LEU A 9 -30.57 -5.11 20.24
N GLY A 10 -31.81 -5.54 19.96
CA GLY A 10 -32.19 -6.03 18.63
C GLY A 10 -32.07 -4.96 17.55
N VAL A 11 -32.54 -3.74 17.80
CA VAL A 11 -32.41 -2.62 16.85
C VAL A 11 -30.94 -2.25 16.64
N THR A 12 -30.14 -2.18 17.70
CA THR A 12 -28.70 -1.88 17.58
C THR A 12 -27.97 -2.93 16.74
N ALA A 13 -28.23 -4.22 16.96
CA ALA A 13 -27.62 -5.29 16.18
C ALA A 13 -27.97 -5.18 14.69
N ILE A 14 -29.23 -4.88 14.37
CA ILE A 14 -29.69 -4.67 12.98
C ILE A 14 -28.94 -3.48 12.34
N LEU A 15 -28.80 -2.37 13.06
CA LEU A 15 -28.11 -1.19 12.55
C LEU A 15 -26.61 -1.45 12.30
N VAL A 16 -25.96 -2.21 13.18
CA VAL A 16 -24.55 -2.60 13.00
C VAL A 16 -24.38 -3.50 11.78
N VAL A 17 -25.24 -4.50 11.61
CA VAL A 17 -25.21 -5.38 10.42
C VAL A 17 -25.49 -4.58 9.15
N PHE A 18 -26.48 -3.70 9.19
CA PHE A 18 -26.78 -2.83 8.06
C PHE A 18 -25.59 -1.94 7.68
N ALA A 19 -24.94 -1.31 8.67
CA ALA A 19 -23.74 -0.51 8.43
C ALA A 19 -22.60 -1.36 7.84
N ALA A 20 -22.35 -2.55 8.39
CA ALA A 20 -21.33 -3.47 7.85
C ALA A 20 -21.61 -3.83 6.38
N LEU A 21 -22.86 -4.15 6.03
CA LEU A 21 -23.25 -4.44 4.65
C LEU A 21 -23.07 -3.22 3.74
N VAL A 22 -23.41 -2.02 4.21
CA VAL A 22 -23.19 -0.78 3.44
C VAL A 22 -21.71 -0.60 3.14
N PHE A 23 -20.82 -0.74 4.13
CA PHE A 23 -19.38 -0.67 3.90
C PHE A 23 -18.92 -1.74 2.91
N TYR A 24 -19.33 -3.00 3.10
CA TYR A 24 -18.98 -4.10 2.22
C TYR A 24 -19.35 -3.83 0.75
N PHE A 25 -20.61 -3.48 0.47
CA PHE A 25 -21.07 -3.28 -0.91
C PHE A 25 -20.58 -1.96 -1.54
N THR A 26 -20.23 -0.96 -0.72
CA THR A 26 -19.71 0.32 -1.22
C THR A 26 -18.19 0.35 -1.35
N ALA A 27 -17.45 -0.56 -0.70
CA ALA A 27 -15.99 -0.60 -0.75
C ALA A 27 -15.39 -0.59 -2.16
N PRO A 28 -15.94 -1.34 -3.15
CA PRO A 28 -15.39 -1.32 -4.51
C PRO A 28 -15.76 -0.07 -5.33
N VAL A 29 -16.63 0.82 -4.80
CA VAL A 29 -17.04 2.07 -5.47
C VAL A 29 -15.99 3.14 -5.20
N TYR A 30 -14.94 3.14 -6.02
CA TYR A 30 -13.75 3.99 -5.81
C TYR A 30 -14.05 5.50 -5.79
N THR A 31 -15.10 5.95 -6.47
CA THR A 31 -15.55 7.35 -6.45
C THR A 31 -16.15 7.76 -5.09
N LEU A 32 -16.57 6.80 -4.27
CA LEU A 32 -17.08 7.01 -2.92
C LEU A 32 -16.01 6.71 -1.86
N ARG A 33 -15.23 5.63 -2.05
CA ARG A 33 -14.33 5.08 -1.03
C ARG A 33 -12.84 5.30 -1.31
N GLY A 34 -12.47 5.84 -2.46
CA GLY A 34 -11.09 5.92 -2.91
C GLY A 34 -10.58 4.62 -3.54
N VAL A 35 -9.36 4.66 -4.06
CA VAL A 35 -8.69 3.49 -4.65
C VAL A 35 -7.83 2.79 -3.57
N PRO A 36 -8.02 1.49 -3.33
CA PRO A 36 -7.14 0.73 -2.46
C PRO A 36 -5.75 0.57 -3.08
N VAL A 37 -4.71 0.85 -2.28
CA VAL A 37 -3.31 0.68 -2.66
C VAL A 37 -2.68 -0.32 -1.70
N LEU A 38 -2.57 -1.59 -2.09
CA LEU A 38 -1.99 -2.64 -1.26
C LEU A 38 -0.47 -2.46 -1.13
N ASN A 39 0.07 -2.72 0.05
CA ASN A 39 1.51 -2.65 0.34
C ASN A 39 2.03 -4.00 0.85
N TYR A 40 2.88 -4.62 0.03
CA TYR A 40 3.63 -5.84 0.27
C TYR A 40 5.14 -5.55 0.34
N HIS A 41 5.94 -6.53 0.80
CA HIS A 41 7.41 -6.43 0.81
C HIS A 41 8.04 -7.71 0.26
N GLN A 42 7.93 -8.82 1.00
CA GLN A 42 8.51 -10.11 0.61
C GLN A 42 7.43 -11.15 0.31
N VAL A 43 7.69 -12.02 -0.66
CA VAL A 43 6.87 -13.21 -0.94
C VAL A 43 7.77 -14.44 -1.00
N ASN A 44 7.83 -15.22 0.06
CA ASN A 44 8.61 -16.47 0.10
C ASN A 44 8.18 -17.37 1.26
N ASP A 45 8.66 -18.62 1.25
CA ASP A 45 8.38 -19.62 2.30
C ASP A 45 9.58 -19.87 3.22
N GLU A 46 10.60 -19.00 3.18
CA GLU A 46 11.87 -19.18 3.91
C GLU A 46 12.00 -18.28 5.14
N LYS A 47 11.54 -17.03 5.04
CA LYS A 47 11.60 -16.04 6.12
C LYS A 47 10.26 -15.94 6.81
N PHE A 48 10.30 -15.64 8.11
CA PHE A 48 9.10 -15.47 8.93
C PHE A 48 9.13 -14.09 9.58
N SER A 49 8.29 -13.21 9.06
CA SER A 49 8.11 -11.82 9.48
C SER A 49 6.69 -11.38 9.09
N PRO A 50 6.06 -10.43 9.81
CA PRO A 50 4.81 -9.83 9.37
C PRO A 50 4.85 -9.25 7.94
N LEU A 51 6.04 -8.91 7.43
CA LEU A 51 6.26 -8.36 6.07
C LEU A 51 6.63 -9.43 5.03
N THR A 52 6.73 -10.70 5.42
CA THR A 52 6.97 -11.81 4.50
C THR A 52 5.70 -12.62 4.34
N MET A 53 5.04 -12.44 3.20
CA MET A 53 3.87 -13.20 2.81
C MET A 53 4.31 -14.57 2.29
N LYS A 54 3.68 -15.65 2.75
CA LYS A 54 3.92 -16.97 2.15
C LYS A 54 3.46 -16.99 0.70
N THR A 55 4.14 -17.77 -0.13
CA THR A 55 3.85 -17.89 -1.57
C THR A 55 2.40 -18.35 -1.80
N SER A 56 1.93 -19.30 -0.99
CA SER A 56 0.57 -19.85 -1.05
C SER A 56 -0.52 -18.85 -0.62
N ASP A 57 -0.23 -18.01 0.37
CA ASP A 57 -1.15 -16.98 0.84
C ASP A 57 -1.23 -15.81 -0.15
N PHE A 58 -0.09 -15.37 -0.70
CA PHE A 58 -0.07 -14.37 -1.77
C PHE A 58 -0.85 -14.84 -3.01
N ARG A 59 -0.64 -16.10 -3.43
CA ARG A 59 -1.40 -16.74 -4.52
C ARG A 59 -2.91 -16.72 -4.25
N SER A 60 -3.33 -17.07 -3.04
CA SER A 60 -4.75 -17.06 -2.65
C SER A 60 -5.35 -15.65 -2.67
N GLN A 61 -4.57 -14.64 -2.27
CA GLN A 61 -4.96 -13.24 -2.34
C GLN A 61 -5.13 -12.76 -3.79
N MET A 62 -4.20 -13.09 -4.69
CA MET A 62 -4.31 -12.71 -6.11
C MET A 62 -5.47 -13.42 -6.80
N ALA A 63 -5.69 -14.71 -6.51
CA ALA A 63 -6.86 -15.46 -6.96
C ALA A 63 -8.16 -14.77 -6.53
N TYR A 64 -8.27 -14.40 -5.25
CA TYR A 64 -9.43 -13.68 -4.73
C TYR A 64 -9.67 -12.35 -5.47
N LEU A 65 -8.63 -11.54 -5.66
CA LEU A 65 -8.76 -10.27 -6.39
C LEU A 65 -9.30 -10.50 -7.80
N GLN A 66 -8.78 -11.49 -8.52
CA GLN A 66 -9.24 -11.85 -9.87
C GLN A 66 -10.70 -12.32 -9.85
N GLU A 67 -11.05 -13.27 -8.97
CA GLU A 67 -12.39 -13.84 -8.85
C GLU A 67 -13.45 -12.79 -8.47
N GLN A 68 -13.07 -11.80 -7.66
CA GLN A 68 -13.94 -10.68 -7.30
C GLN A 68 -14.01 -9.58 -8.36
N GLY A 69 -13.25 -9.71 -9.46
CA GLY A 69 -13.25 -8.76 -10.57
C GLY A 69 -12.56 -7.43 -10.25
N TYR A 70 -11.55 -7.45 -9.38
CA TYR A 70 -10.66 -6.30 -9.22
C TYR A 70 -9.79 -6.13 -10.46
N HIS A 71 -9.56 -4.88 -10.84
CA HIS A 71 -8.67 -4.52 -11.94
C HIS A 71 -7.44 -3.84 -11.37
N ALA A 72 -6.29 -4.53 -11.42
CA ALA A 72 -5.02 -3.90 -11.12
C ALA A 72 -4.80 -2.73 -12.09
N ILE A 73 -4.46 -1.54 -11.58
CA ILE A 73 -4.17 -0.33 -12.38
C ILE A 73 -2.72 0.12 -12.19
N THR A 74 -2.17 0.87 -13.14
CA THR A 74 -0.82 1.46 -13.06
C THR A 74 -0.80 2.72 -12.19
N MET A 75 0.41 3.19 -11.84
CA MET A 75 0.55 4.46 -11.14
C MET A 75 0.10 5.66 -11.98
N GLU A 76 0.31 5.62 -13.30
CA GLU A 76 -0.20 6.66 -14.20
C GLU A 76 -1.73 6.69 -14.27
N GLU A 77 -2.40 5.52 -14.25
CA GLU A 77 -3.87 5.45 -14.16
C GLU A 77 -4.35 6.06 -12.83
N LEU A 78 -3.71 5.71 -11.71
CA LEU A 78 -4.01 6.30 -10.41
C LEU A 78 -3.78 7.82 -10.39
N TYR A 79 -2.64 8.29 -10.91
CA TYR A 79 -2.31 9.71 -11.04
C TYR A 79 -3.36 10.46 -11.85
N GLY A 80 -3.75 9.91 -13.00
CA GLY A 80 -4.80 10.45 -13.87
C GLY A 80 -6.13 10.61 -13.15
N TYR A 81 -6.53 9.62 -12.33
CA TYR A 81 -7.70 9.71 -11.48
C TYR A 81 -7.57 10.81 -10.42
N LEU A 82 -6.51 10.76 -9.60
CA LEU A 82 -6.35 11.66 -8.46
C LEU A 82 -6.21 13.13 -8.88
N GLN A 83 -5.51 13.38 -9.98
CA GLN A 83 -5.21 14.74 -10.45
C GLN A 83 -6.28 15.30 -11.38
N ASN A 84 -6.81 14.47 -12.29
CA ASN A 84 -7.63 14.93 -13.41
C ASN A 84 -9.04 14.33 -13.40
N ASN A 85 -9.41 13.55 -12.37
CA ASN A 85 -10.68 12.82 -12.30
C ASN A 85 -10.93 11.93 -13.53
N LEU A 86 -9.87 11.36 -14.12
CA LEU A 86 -10.02 10.42 -15.22
C LEU A 86 -10.73 9.15 -14.73
N PRO A 87 -11.62 8.56 -15.56
CA PRO A 87 -12.33 7.35 -15.19
C PRO A 87 -11.36 6.16 -15.05
N LEU A 88 -11.64 5.29 -14.09
CA LEU A 88 -10.93 4.03 -13.86
C LEU A 88 -11.84 2.84 -14.22
N PRO A 89 -11.28 1.64 -14.47
CA PRO A 89 -12.08 0.42 -14.53
C PRO A 89 -12.84 0.19 -13.22
N SER A 90 -13.87 -0.66 -13.27
CA SER A 90 -14.61 -1.05 -12.07
C SER A 90 -13.70 -1.75 -11.07
N LYS A 91 -13.88 -1.50 -9.76
CA LYS A 91 -13.07 -2.13 -8.70
C LYS A 91 -11.55 -1.97 -8.95
N PRO A 92 -11.06 -0.73 -9.16
CA PRO A 92 -9.62 -0.53 -9.37
C PRO A 92 -8.86 -0.87 -8.09
N ILE A 93 -7.65 -1.41 -8.25
CA ILE A 93 -6.72 -1.67 -7.15
C ILE A 93 -5.30 -1.39 -7.60
N VAL A 94 -4.48 -0.84 -6.73
CA VAL A 94 -3.03 -0.75 -6.94
C VAL A 94 -2.36 -1.76 -6.03
N ILE A 95 -1.42 -2.52 -6.57
CA ILE A 95 -0.61 -3.48 -5.81
C ILE A 95 0.81 -2.94 -5.79
N THR A 96 1.37 -2.75 -4.59
CA THR A 96 2.72 -2.20 -4.43
C THR A 96 3.60 -3.12 -3.60
N PHE A 97 4.88 -3.15 -3.95
CA PHE A 97 5.95 -3.80 -3.21
C PHE A 97 6.99 -2.78 -2.83
N ASP A 98 7.52 -2.85 -1.61
CA ASP A 98 8.62 -2.00 -1.15
C ASP A 98 9.94 -2.80 -1.10
N ASP A 99 11.04 -2.06 -0.95
CA ASP A 99 12.41 -2.51 -0.72
C ASP A 99 13.17 -3.15 -1.91
N GLY A 100 12.52 -3.90 -2.78
CA GLY A 100 13.18 -4.51 -3.94
C GLY A 100 13.84 -5.86 -3.67
N TYR A 101 13.17 -6.70 -2.89
CA TYR A 101 13.64 -8.05 -2.61
C TYR A 101 13.60 -8.95 -3.86
N VAL A 102 14.59 -9.83 -3.98
CA VAL A 102 14.70 -10.74 -5.15
C VAL A 102 13.49 -11.66 -5.31
N ASP A 103 12.81 -11.97 -4.20
CA ASP A 103 11.61 -12.81 -4.18
C ASP A 103 10.39 -12.16 -4.88
N ASN A 104 10.42 -10.83 -5.08
CA ASN A 104 9.42 -10.14 -5.90
C ASN A 104 9.52 -10.56 -7.37
N TYR A 105 10.72 -10.89 -7.85
CA TYR A 105 10.96 -11.42 -9.20
C TYR A 105 10.73 -12.93 -9.27
N THR A 106 11.26 -13.70 -8.32
CA THR A 106 11.21 -15.17 -8.41
C THR A 106 9.85 -15.76 -8.04
N GLU A 107 9.14 -15.18 -7.07
CA GLU A 107 7.88 -15.71 -6.56
C GLU A 107 6.68 -14.84 -6.93
N ALA A 108 6.72 -13.54 -6.63
CA ALA A 108 5.55 -12.67 -6.80
C ALA A 108 5.20 -12.43 -8.26
N MET A 109 6.19 -12.13 -9.13
CA MET A 109 5.95 -11.85 -10.55
C MET A 109 5.27 -13.01 -11.29
N PRO A 110 5.68 -14.29 -11.18
CA PRO A 110 4.96 -15.40 -11.78
C PRO A 110 3.50 -15.53 -11.31
N ILE A 111 3.23 -15.30 -10.01
CA ILE A 111 1.88 -15.36 -9.46
C ILE A 111 1.02 -14.21 -10.00
N LEU A 112 1.56 -13.00 -10.06
CA LEU A 112 0.86 -11.85 -10.65
C LEU A 112 0.50 -12.13 -12.12
N LYS A 113 1.42 -12.71 -12.91
CA LYS A 113 1.17 -13.12 -14.30
C LYS A 113 0.00 -14.11 -14.40
N GLU A 114 0.00 -15.12 -13.53
CA GLU A 114 -1.02 -16.17 -13.52
C GLU A 114 -2.44 -15.62 -13.34
N TYR A 115 -2.59 -14.60 -12.50
CA TYR A 115 -3.89 -13.98 -12.23
C TYR A 115 -4.18 -12.73 -13.06
N GLY A 116 -3.31 -12.37 -14.01
CA GLY A 116 -3.47 -11.18 -14.86
C GLY A 116 -3.37 -9.86 -14.08
N MET A 117 -2.60 -9.86 -12.99
CA MET A 117 -2.37 -8.71 -12.13
C MET A 117 -1.07 -8.00 -12.52
N LYS A 118 -1.04 -6.70 -12.27
CA LYS A 118 0.14 -5.84 -12.37
C LYS A 118 0.40 -5.14 -11.04
N ALA A 119 1.63 -4.75 -10.80
CA ALA A 119 2.08 -4.13 -9.57
C ALA A 119 3.13 -3.05 -9.82
N THR A 120 3.42 -2.26 -8.81
CA THR A 120 4.54 -1.33 -8.78
C THR A 120 5.53 -1.77 -7.72
N LEU A 121 6.82 -1.74 -8.03
CA LEU A 121 7.89 -1.97 -7.07
C LEU A 121 8.59 -0.64 -6.76
N PHE A 122 8.58 -0.22 -5.50
CA PHE A 122 9.41 0.87 -5.02
C PHE A 122 10.79 0.31 -4.64
N MET A 123 11.80 0.58 -5.49
CA MET A 123 13.15 0.05 -5.36
C MET A 123 14.06 0.98 -4.55
N ILE A 124 14.79 0.43 -3.57
CA ILE A 124 15.86 1.16 -2.87
C ILE A 124 17.08 1.26 -3.80
N GLY A 125 17.49 2.49 -4.13
CA GLY A 125 18.54 2.73 -5.13
C GLY A 125 19.89 2.08 -4.79
N ASP A 126 20.33 2.16 -3.54
CA ASP A 126 21.63 1.63 -3.09
C ASP A 126 21.67 0.10 -2.90
N SER A 127 20.50 -0.55 -2.98
CA SER A 127 20.35 -1.99 -2.76
C SER A 127 20.29 -2.78 -4.08
N ILE A 128 20.28 -2.12 -5.24
CA ILE A 128 20.29 -2.78 -6.55
C ILE A 128 21.54 -3.67 -6.68
N GLY A 129 21.30 -4.97 -6.89
CA GLY A 129 22.34 -6.00 -7.02
C GLY A 129 22.99 -6.43 -5.70
N ALA A 130 22.56 -5.90 -4.55
CA ALA A 130 23.00 -6.38 -3.25
C ALA A 130 22.45 -7.80 -2.96
N PRO A 131 23.12 -8.61 -2.10
CA PRO A 131 22.63 -9.94 -1.76
C PRO A 131 21.19 -9.93 -1.22
N GLY A 132 20.30 -10.68 -1.87
CA GLY A 132 18.88 -10.76 -1.52
C GLY A 132 17.97 -9.70 -2.15
N PHE A 133 18.54 -8.79 -2.96
CA PHE A 133 17.83 -7.74 -3.67
C PHE A 133 17.94 -7.92 -5.19
N LEU A 134 17.08 -7.23 -5.93
CA LEU A 134 17.00 -7.31 -7.38
C LEU A 134 18.21 -6.71 -8.08
N SER A 135 18.70 -7.38 -9.12
CA SER A 135 19.73 -6.83 -10.01
C SER A 135 19.13 -5.89 -11.06
N ALA A 136 19.98 -5.07 -11.68
CA ALA A 136 19.58 -4.20 -12.79
C ALA A 136 18.97 -4.98 -13.97
N GLU A 137 19.48 -6.17 -14.27
CA GLU A 137 18.95 -7.06 -15.30
C GLU A 137 17.54 -7.56 -14.93
N GLN A 138 17.34 -7.98 -13.68
CA GLN A 138 16.02 -8.43 -13.21
C GLN A 138 15.00 -7.30 -13.26
N LEU A 139 15.36 -6.07 -12.86
CA LEU A 139 14.47 -4.90 -12.95
C LEU A 139 14.01 -4.65 -14.40
N LYS A 140 14.94 -4.72 -15.37
CA LYS A 140 14.61 -4.57 -16.80
C LYS A 140 13.69 -5.68 -17.31
N GLU A 141 13.93 -6.93 -16.88
CA GLU A 141 13.08 -8.06 -17.27
C GLU A 141 11.67 -7.95 -16.66
N MET A 142 11.55 -7.44 -15.44
CA MET A 142 10.27 -7.18 -14.78
C MET A 142 9.43 -6.19 -15.58
N GLU A 143 10.01 -5.05 -16.00
CA GLU A 143 9.30 -4.06 -16.82
C GLU A 143 9.00 -4.54 -18.22
N ALA A 144 9.94 -5.23 -18.86
CA ALA A 144 9.75 -5.82 -20.18
C ALA A 144 8.60 -6.84 -20.20
N SER A 145 8.26 -7.42 -19.04
CA SER A 145 7.11 -8.32 -18.90
C SER A 145 5.76 -7.61 -18.73
N HIS A 146 5.75 -6.30 -18.51
CA HIS A 146 4.57 -5.46 -18.22
C HIS A 146 3.79 -5.83 -16.95
N VAL A 147 4.39 -6.61 -16.06
CA VAL A 147 3.79 -7.00 -14.78
C VAL A 147 4.16 -6.03 -13.67
N PHE A 148 5.37 -5.50 -13.72
CA PHE A 148 5.87 -4.54 -12.76
C PHE A 148 6.22 -3.22 -13.44
N GLU A 149 5.89 -2.13 -12.77
CA GLU A 149 6.44 -0.79 -12.97
C GLU A 149 7.46 -0.53 -11.85
N ILE A 150 8.66 -0.05 -12.16
CA ILE A 150 9.71 0.17 -11.15
C ILE A 150 9.81 1.65 -10.80
N GLU A 151 9.69 1.96 -9.51
CA GLU A 151 9.62 3.32 -8.98
C GLU A 151 10.56 3.49 -7.77
N SER A 152 10.59 4.68 -7.16
CA SER A 152 11.61 5.00 -6.14
C SER A 152 11.20 4.59 -4.71
N HIS A 153 12.15 4.04 -3.96
CA HIS A 153 12.08 3.94 -2.50
C HIS A 153 13.24 4.66 -1.81
N THR A 154 13.59 5.85 -2.32
CA THR A 154 14.79 6.62 -1.94
C THR A 154 16.10 5.94 -2.34
N TYR A 155 17.23 6.55 -2.00
CA TYR A 155 18.54 5.98 -2.32
C TYR A 155 18.98 5.01 -1.22
N SER A 156 18.90 5.39 0.05
CA SER A 156 19.47 4.61 1.17
C SER A 156 18.47 4.12 2.23
N HIS A 157 17.16 4.24 1.97
CA HIS A 157 16.09 3.73 2.83
C HIS A 157 16.14 4.26 4.28
N LYS A 158 16.52 5.53 4.43
CA LYS A 158 16.61 6.20 5.74
C LYS A 158 15.42 7.10 5.99
N ASP A 159 15.16 7.34 7.26
CA ASP A 159 14.15 8.30 7.72
C ASP A 159 14.48 9.73 7.26
N LEU A 160 13.75 10.19 6.25
CA LEU A 160 13.92 11.49 5.60
C LEU A 160 13.63 12.66 6.57
N THR A 161 12.79 12.44 7.59
CA THR A 161 12.40 13.49 8.54
C THR A 161 13.52 13.87 9.50
N LYS A 162 14.56 13.03 9.60
CA LYS A 162 15.75 13.24 10.45
C LYS A 162 16.93 13.84 9.67
N MET A 163 16.72 14.21 8.42
CA MET A 163 17.77 14.70 7.52
C MET A 163 17.66 16.20 7.26
N SER A 164 18.76 16.80 6.80
CA SER A 164 18.72 18.16 6.25
C SER A 164 18.05 18.17 4.88
N ALA A 165 17.46 19.31 4.48
CA ALA A 165 16.83 19.46 3.17
C ALA A 165 17.77 19.09 2.00
N ASN A 166 19.05 19.47 2.08
CA ASN A 166 20.04 19.11 1.05
C ASN A 166 20.27 17.59 0.98
N THR A 167 20.27 16.92 2.13
CA THR A 167 20.42 15.46 2.19
C THR A 167 19.19 14.76 1.62
N VAL A 168 17.97 15.22 1.94
CA VAL A 168 16.74 14.70 1.34
C VAL A 168 16.72 14.90 -0.17
N ALA A 169 17.09 16.08 -0.66
CA ALA A 169 17.19 16.34 -2.10
C ALA A 169 18.21 15.40 -2.78
N THR A 170 19.30 15.08 -2.11
CA THR A 170 20.32 14.13 -2.60
C THR A 170 19.80 12.70 -2.61
N GLU A 171 19.05 12.27 -1.58
CA GLU A 171 18.39 10.96 -1.56
C GLU A 171 17.46 10.79 -2.76
N PHE A 172 16.65 11.81 -3.06
CA PHE A 172 15.74 11.79 -4.19
C PHE A 172 16.46 11.82 -5.53
N SER A 173 17.43 12.73 -5.73
CA SER A 173 18.13 12.85 -7.00
C SER A 173 18.94 11.59 -7.31
N LYS A 174 19.68 11.04 -6.34
CA LYS A 174 20.46 9.82 -6.55
C LYS A 174 19.60 8.61 -6.86
N SER A 175 18.46 8.47 -6.19
CA SER A 175 17.51 7.38 -6.46
C SER A 175 16.97 7.47 -7.89
N LYS A 176 16.55 8.67 -8.33
CA LYS A 176 16.14 8.88 -9.72
C LYS A 176 17.28 8.61 -10.69
N ASP A 177 18.46 9.18 -10.47
CA ASP A 177 19.60 9.04 -11.37
C ASP A 177 19.96 7.57 -11.62
N ILE A 178 20.02 6.74 -10.55
CA ILE A 178 20.39 5.33 -10.69
C ILE A 178 19.27 4.49 -11.32
N LEU A 179 18.01 4.74 -10.96
CA LEU A 179 16.87 4.00 -11.50
C LEU A 179 16.60 4.38 -12.95
N GLU A 180 16.57 5.67 -13.29
CA GLU A 180 16.35 6.15 -14.65
C GLU A 180 17.49 5.72 -15.59
N ALA A 181 18.74 5.68 -15.11
CA ALA A 181 19.85 5.11 -15.87
C ALA A 181 19.73 3.59 -16.08
N THR A 182 19.10 2.89 -15.14
CA THR A 182 18.85 1.44 -15.24
C THR A 182 17.69 1.14 -16.19
N LEU A 183 16.57 1.84 -16.06
CA LEU A 183 15.31 1.55 -16.75
C LEU A 183 15.21 2.24 -18.13
N GLY A 184 15.91 3.36 -18.31
CA GLY A 184 15.90 4.12 -19.57
C GLY A 184 14.68 5.03 -19.76
N HIS A 185 13.88 5.25 -18.71
CA HIS A 185 12.77 6.20 -18.69
C HIS A 185 12.68 6.91 -17.33
N PRO A 186 11.90 8.01 -17.23
CA PRO A 186 11.72 8.74 -15.97
C PRO A 186 11.04 7.91 -14.88
N VAL A 187 11.48 8.09 -13.63
CA VAL A 187 10.89 7.51 -12.41
C VAL A 187 10.07 8.60 -11.73
N GLN A 188 8.78 8.40 -11.56
CA GLN A 188 7.83 9.50 -11.27
C GLN A 188 7.05 9.32 -9.98
N TYR A 189 7.17 8.18 -9.31
CA TYR A 189 6.45 7.86 -8.08
C TYR A 189 7.43 7.42 -6.99
N ILE A 190 7.05 7.62 -5.73
CA ILE A 190 7.91 7.28 -4.59
C ILE A 190 7.10 6.74 -3.42
N ALA A 191 7.61 5.73 -2.72
CA ALA A 191 7.17 5.41 -1.37
C ALA A 191 8.21 5.90 -0.37
N TYR A 192 7.80 6.51 0.73
CA TYR A 192 8.74 6.95 1.76
C TYR A 192 9.11 5.78 2.68
N PRO A 193 10.40 5.61 3.03
CA PRO A 193 10.84 4.60 4.00
C PRO A 193 10.05 4.70 5.31
N CYS A 194 9.46 3.59 5.72
CA CYS A 194 8.56 3.50 6.89
C CYS A 194 7.36 4.46 6.87
N GLY A 195 7.05 5.08 5.73
CA GLY A 195 6.04 6.13 5.58
C GLY A 195 6.37 7.47 6.26
N PHE A 196 7.60 7.66 6.74
CA PHE A 196 7.97 8.88 7.46
C PHE A 196 8.13 10.07 6.51
N THR A 197 7.22 11.04 6.64
CA THR A 197 7.27 12.31 5.90
C THR A 197 6.87 13.51 6.76
N ASN A 198 7.12 14.70 6.23
CA ASN A 198 6.65 15.98 6.76
C ASN A 198 6.48 16.98 5.58
N PRO A 199 5.89 18.18 5.80
CA PRO A 199 5.68 19.13 4.71
C PRO A 199 6.94 19.55 3.94
N GLN A 200 8.12 19.53 4.58
CA GLN A 200 9.38 19.83 3.90
C GLN A 200 9.78 18.68 2.97
N VAL A 201 9.65 17.42 3.41
CA VAL A 201 9.92 16.23 2.60
C VAL A 201 8.96 16.18 1.40
N ASP A 202 7.67 16.41 1.61
CA ASP A 202 6.66 16.44 0.53
C ASP A 202 7.01 17.48 -0.54
N ALA A 203 7.38 18.70 -0.13
CA ALA A 203 7.78 19.77 -1.04
C ALA A 203 9.07 19.43 -1.82
N LEU A 204 10.03 18.76 -1.18
CA LEU A 204 11.25 18.30 -1.83
C LEU A 204 11.00 17.16 -2.81
N ALA A 205 10.07 16.25 -2.50
CA ALA A 205 9.66 15.18 -3.41
C ALA A 205 9.01 15.76 -4.66
N GLN A 206 8.13 16.75 -4.49
CA GLN A 206 7.55 17.50 -5.60
C GLN A 206 8.63 18.23 -6.43
N ALA A 207 9.58 18.91 -5.78
CA ALA A 207 10.66 19.61 -6.45
C ALA A 207 11.62 18.66 -7.21
N ALA A 208 11.78 17.43 -6.74
CA ALA A 208 12.52 16.38 -7.42
C ALA A 208 11.78 15.78 -8.64
N GLY A 209 10.54 16.22 -8.89
CA GLY A 209 9.74 15.81 -10.04
C GLY A 209 8.90 14.55 -9.83
N TYR A 210 8.76 14.06 -8.59
CA TYR A 210 7.77 13.04 -8.28
C TYR A 210 6.35 13.59 -8.45
N ARG A 211 5.41 12.72 -8.81
CA ARG A 211 4.01 13.04 -9.09
C ARG A 211 3.07 12.57 -7.99
N LEU A 212 3.37 11.42 -7.40
CA LEU A 212 2.71 10.85 -6.22
C LEU A 212 3.77 10.38 -5.22
N ALA A 213 3.46 10.47 -3.94
CA ALA A 213 4.23 9.82 -2.88
C ALA A 213 3.34 9.11 -1.86
N PHE A 214 3.79 7.94 -1.40
CA PHE A 214 3.02 7.04 -0.56
C PHE A 214 3.64 6.88 0.84
N THR A 215 2.76 6.76 1.84
CA THR A 215 3.11 6.40 3.22
C THR A 215 2.65 4.98 3.54
N VAL A 216 2.73 4.59 4.81
CA VAL A 216 2.16 3.34 5.34
C VAL A 216 0.91 3.59 6.17
N ASP A 217 0.41 4.83 6.17
CA ASP A 217 -0.83 5.18 6.86
C ASP A 217 -2.01 4.45 6.21
N THR A 218 -2.87 3.86 7.05
CA THR A 218 -3.92 2.96 6.59
C THR A 218 -5.08 3.73 5.98
N GLY A 219 -5.32 3.52 4.68
CA GLY A 219 -6.39 4.18 3.95
C GLY A 219 -6.40 3.87 2.45
N ASN A 220 -7.43 4.39 1.78
CA ASN A 220 -7.50 4.43 0.32
C ASN A 220 -7.01 5.78 -0.19
N ALA A 221 -6.45 5.82 -1.40
CA ALA A 221 -6.08 7.06 -2.07
C ALA A 221 -7.31 7.75 -2.67
N ARG A 222 -7.52 9.04 -2.37
CA ARG A 222 -8.69 9.81 -2.82
C ARG A 222 -8.32 11.09 -3.55
N THR A 223 -9.21 11.50 -4.46
CA THR A 223 -9.17 12.82 -5.08
C THR A 223 -9.26 13.91 -4.03
N GLY A 224 -8.43 14.95 -4.16
CA GLY A 224 -8.40 16.09 -3.22
C GLY A 224 -7.50 15.90 -2.00
N GLU A 225 -6.90 14.73 -1.82
CA GLU A 225 -5.86 14.50 -0.80
C GLU A 225 -4.50 15.06 -1.25
N ASN A 226 -3.57 15.19 -0.28
CA ASN A 226 -2.19 15.53 -0.59
C ASN A 226 -1.54 14.37 -1.36
N ARG A 227 -1.25 14.58 -2.65
CA ARG A 227 -0.62 13.58 -3.52
C ARG A 227 0.77 13.13 -3.06
N PHE A 228 1.41 13.89 -2.18
CA PHE A 228 2.72 13.56 -1.61
C PHE A 228 2.63 12.91 -0.23
N ASN A 229 1.44 12.49 0.21
CA ASN A 229 1.22 11.75 1.44
C ASN A 229 -0.03 10.85 1.27
N LEU A 230 0.04 9.93 0.32
CA LEU A 230 -1.05 9.02 0.02
C LEU A 230 -1.01 7.77 0.91
N ASN A 231 -2.17 7.43 1.45
CA ASN A 231 -2.37 6.24 2.27
C ASN A 231 -2.23 4.95 1.45
N ARG A 232 -1.86 3.86 2.15
CA ARG A 232 -1.84 2.50 1.61
C ARG A 232 -2.55 1.54 2.56
N ILE A 233 -2.79 0.32 2.10
CA ILE A 233 -3.32 -0.78 2.89
C ILE A 233 -2.17 -1.76 3.12
N PRO A 234 -1.55 -1.75 4.31
CA PRO A 234 -0.52 -2.74 4.61
C PRO A 234 -1.14 -4.13 4.65
N VAL A 235 -0.51 -5.07 3.97
CA VAL A 235 -0.90 -6.49 3.98
C VAL A 235 0.15 -7.26 4.77
N PHE A 236 -0.28 -7.79 5.92
CA PHE A 236 0.59 -8.52 6.83
C PHE A 236 0.32 -10.02 6.81
N GLU A 237 1.38 -10.79 7.00
CA GLU A 237 1.31 -12.23 7.29
C GLU A 237 0.77 -12.46 8.73
N GLY A 238 0.14 -13.60 8.98
CA GLY A 238 -0.48 -13.91 10.27
C GLY A 238 -1.33 -15.17 10.25
N ASP A 239 -2.31 -15.27 11.18
CA ASP A 239 -3.12 -16.48 11.30
C ASP A 239 -4.06 -16.72 10.10
N ASN A 240 -4.53 -15.66 9.46
CA ASN A 240 -5.40 -15.74 8.28
C ASN A 240 -5.18 -14.54 7.33
N PRO A 241 -4.11 -14.56 6.52
CA PRO A 241 -3.71 -13.43 5.69
C PRO A 241 -4.77 -13.04 4.66
N LEU A 242 -5.46 -14.01 4.05
CA LEU A 242 -6.53 -13.75 3.09
C LEU A 242 -7.70 -13.00 3.75
N LEU A 243 -8.16 -13.47 4.91
CA LEU A 243 -9.25 -12.80 5.62
C LEU A 243 -8.85 -11.39 6.08
N SER A 244 -7.62 -11.20 6.57
CA SER A 244 -7.13 -9.86 6.94
C SER A 244 -7.13 -8.92 5.73
N MET A 245 -6.61 -9.36 4.57
CA MET A 245 -6.67 -8.57 3.34
C MET A 245 -8.11 -8.24 2.94
N GLN A 246 -9.04 -9.20 3.00
CA GLN A 246 -10.46 -8.97 2.69
C GLN A 246 -11.09 -7.94 3.62
N LEU A 247 -10.86 -8.04 4.94
CA LEU A 247 -11.37 -7.09 5.91
C LEU A 247 -10.81 -5.69 5.66
N ARG A 248 -9.52 -5.59 5.38
CA ARG A 248 -8.87 -4.31 5.03
C ARG A 248 -9.45 -3.71 3.76
N LEU A 249 -9.63 -4.48 2.70
CA LEU A 249 -10.23 -4.00 1.45
C LEU A 249 -11.63 -3.43 1.64
N HIS A 250 -12.45 -4.01 2.52
CA HIS A 250 -13.86 -3.63 2.69
C HIS A 250 -14.10 -2.60 3.79
N TYR A 251 -13.19 -2.53 4.78
CA TYR A 251 -13.39 -1.78 6.00
C TYR A 251 -12.18 -0.92 6.40
N VAL A 252 -11.29 -0.59 5.46
CA VAL A 252 -10.06 0.19 5.71
C VAL A 252 -10.31 1.46 6.52
N GLU A 253 -11.39 2.20 6.26
CA GLU A 253 -11.72 3.43 6.99
C GLU A 253 -12.04 3.16 8.46
N ILE A 254 -12.74 2.05 8.75
CA ILE A 254 -13.06 1.64 10.12
C ILE A 254 -11.80 1.18 10.82
N ILE A 255 -10.98 0.35 10.15
CA ILE A 255 -9.72 -0.16 10.69
C ILE A 255 -8.75 1.00 10.99
N GLY A 256 -8.57 1.93 10.04
CA GLY A 256 -7.76 3.12 10.21
C GLY A 256 -8.24 4.00 11.38
N GLY A 257 -9.55 4.20 11.51
CA GLY A 257 -10.14 4.91 12.64
C GLY A 257 -9.89 4.23 14.00
N LEU A 258 -9.94 2.89 14.05
CA LEU A 258 -9.60 2.13 15.26
C LEU A 258 -8.12 2.26 15.60
N TRP A 259 -7.23 2.21 14.61
CA TRP A 259 -5.79 2.38 14.83
C TRP A 259 -5.47 3.80 15.32
N SER A 260 -6.06 4.83 14.71
CA SER A 260 -5.93 6.20 15.20
C SER A 260 -6.43 6.36 16.64
N LEU A 261 -7.55 5.72 17.00
CA LEU A 261 -8.05 5.69 18.37
C LEU A 261 -7.06 5.02 19.32
N ARG A 262 -6.49 3.88 18.92
CA ARG A 262 -5.49 3.17 19.72
C ARG A 262 -4.26 4.04 19.97
N ASP A 263 -3.73 4.68 18.94
CA ASP A 263 -2.55 5.53 19.04
C ASP A 263 -2.83 6.78 19.88
N PHE A 264 -4.01 7.38 19.72
CA PHE A 264 -4.49 8.45 20.59
C PHE A 264 -4.50 8.02 22.06
N LEU A 265 -5.05 6.84 22.38
CA LEU A 265 -5.10 6.32 23.74
C LEU A 265 -3.70 6.10 24.32
N LEU A 266 -2.76 5.56 23.52
CA LEU A 266 -1.37 5.38 23.93
C LEU A 266 -0.69 6.73 24.20
N ALA A 267 -0.84 7.70 23.30
CA ALA A 267 -0.28 9.04 23.44
C ALA A 267 -0.82 9.79 24.68
N HIS A 268 -2.03 9.44 25.14
CA HIS A 268 -2.66 10.00 26.33
C HIS A 268 -2.58 9.09 27.57
N ASN A 269 -1.63 8.14 27.59
CA ASN A 269 -1.32 7.27 28.73
C ASN A 269 -2.50 6.39 29.18
N HIS A 270 -3.27 5.85 28.22
CA HIS A 270 -4.35 4.89 28.44
C HIS A 270 -4.06 3.50 27.83
N PRO A 271 -2.98 2.80 28.23
CA PRO A 271 -2.54 1.55 27.59
C PRO A 271 -3.54 0.39 27.73
N THR A 272 -4.29 0.30 28.83
CA THR A 272 -5.31 -0.73 29.03
C THR A 272 -6.50 -0.57 28.09
N LEU A 273 -6.88 0.67 27.77
CA LEU A 273 -7.92 0.92 26.78
C LEU A 273 -7.38 0.68 25.36
N ALA A 274 -6.14 1.06 25.10
CA ALA A 274 -5.50 0.77 23.82
C ALA A 274 -5.40 -0.74 23.54
N SER A 275 -5.17 -1.58 24.56
CA SER A 275 -5.01 -3.03 24.39
C SER A 275 -6.29 -3.78 24.06
N ILE A 276 -7.47 -3.16 24.24
CA ILE A 276 -8.77 -3.74 23.85
C ILE A 276 -9.22 -3.26 22.47
N VAL A 277 -8.55 -2.26 21.87
CA VAL A 277 -8.84 -1.83 20.51
C VAL A 277 -8.32 -2.92 19.56
N PRO A 278 -9.18 -3.51 18.71
CA PRO A 278 -8.73 -4.57 17.83
C PRO A 278 -7.71 -4.11 16.78
N LEU A 279 -6.80 -5.00 16.42
CA LEU A 279 -5.66 -4.74 15.53
C LEU A 279 -5.82 -5.36 14.13
N PHE A 280 -7.02 -5.79 13.75
CA PHE A 280 -7.33 -6.56 12.52
C PHE A 280 -6.52 -6.11 11.29
#